data_AF-A0A2T0MSJ2-F1
#
_entry.id   AF-A0A2T0MSJ2-F1
#
_cell.length_a   1.000
_cell.length_b   1.000
_cell.length_c   1.000
_cell.angle_alpha   90.00
_cell.angle_beta   90.00
_cell.angle_gamma   90.00
#
_symmetry.space_group_name_H-M   'P 1'
#
loop_
_entity.id
_entity.type
_entity.pdbx_description
1 polymer ?
#
loop_
_entity_poly.entity_id
_entity_poly.type
_entity_poly.pdbx_seq_one_letter_code
_entity_poly.pdbx_strand_id
1 'polypeptide(L)'
;MLFEQRAFAKLSFLHKLPDLYENAFEDFFHNLMAARYTDYVDVRTHGNIGDQGGDGLSLHNRRLYAVYAPQVFDVYKIKSKFSSDLKKAKAKRNGQFDTFVFVHNDYRGTHPDMASIIAIAARDHAPLKFDHMGRRRLW
;
A
#
# COMPACT_ATOMS: atom_id res chain seq x y z
N MET A 1 16.22 17.73 12.34
CA MET A 1 16.77 17.47 10.99
C MET A 1 17.04 18.80 10.33
N LEU A 2 18.28 19.02 9.91
CA LEU A 2 18.71 20.24 9.23
C LEU A 2 18.06 20.33 7.84
N PHE A 3 18.03 21.53 7.25
CA PHE A 3 17.42 21.77 5.94
C PHE A 3 18.07 20.89 4.86
N GLU A 4 19.39 20.82 4.87
CA GLU A 4 20.23 20.07 3.93
C GLU A 4 19.92 18.57 4.01
N GLN A 5 19.76 18.03 5.22
CA GLN A 5 19.41 16.63 5.45
C GLN A 5 18.01 16.31 4.90
N ARG A 6 17.04 17.21 5.11
CA ARG A 6 15.67 17.04 4.59
C ARG A 6 15.65 17.14 3.07
N ALA A 7 16.39 18.09 2.49
CA ALA A 7 16.50 18.26 1.05
C ALA A 7 17.17 17.04 0.40
N PHE A 8 18.28 16.56 0.97
CA PHE A 8 18.97 15.36 0.53
C PHE A 8 18.05 14.14 0.57
N ALA A 9 17.39 13.89 1.71
CA ALA A 9 16.46 12.78 1.86
C ALA A 9 15.31 12.85 0.84
N LYS A 10 14.80 14.05 0.54
CA LYS A 10 13.74 14.24 -0.47
C LYS A 10 14.22 13.88 -1.87
N LEU A 11 15.40 14.34 -2.25
CA LEU A 11 15.98 14.06 -3.55
C LEU A 11 16.30 12.58 -3.69
N SER A 12 16.89 11.94 -2.67
CA SER A 12 17.15 10.51 -2.64
C SER A 12 15.85 9.70 -2.75
N PHE A 13 14.79 10.09 -2.04
CA PHE A 13 13.49 9.46 -2.13
C PHE A 13 12.91 9.55 -3.55
N LEU A 14 12.89 10.75 -4.13
CA LEU A 14 12.33 10.98 -5.47
C LEU A 14 13.11 10.26 -6.57
N HIS A 15 14.44 10.11 -6.41
CA HIS A 15 15.29 9.38 -7.34
C HIS A 15 15.11 7.87 -7.22
N LYS A 16 14.99 7.34 -5.99
CA LYS A 16 14.91 5.90 -5.73
C LYS A 16 13.53 5.31 -6.02
N LEU A 17 12.46 6.02 -5.68
CA LEU A 17 11.08 5.49 -5.69
C LEU A 17 10.65 4.86 -7.04
N PRO A 18 10.93 5.47 -8.21
CA PRO A 18 10.49 4.94 -9.50
C PRO A 18 11.12 3.60 -9.87
N ASP A 19 12.30 3.29 -9.32
CA ASP A 19 13.08 2.08 -9.61
C ASP A 19 12.79 0.94 -8.62
N LEU A 20 11.93 1.17 -7.64
CA LEU A 20 11.49 0.14 -6.69
C LEU A 20 10.28 -0.59 -7.23
N TYR A 21 10.44 -1.86 -7.58
CA TYR A 21 9.36 -2.71 -8.05
C TYR A 21 9.17 -3.91 -7.14
N GLU A 22 7.94 -4.43 -7.12
CA GLU A 22 7.55 -5.66 -6.44
C GLU A 22 8.06 -5.67 -5.00
N ASN A 23 8.77 -6.73 -4.59
CA ASN A 23 9.29 -6.92 -3.24
C ASN A 23 10.21 -5.76 -2.80
N ALA A 24 10.96 -5.14 -3.71
CA ALA A 24 11.86 -4.03 -3.35
C ALA A 24 11.09 -2.79 -2.89
N PHE A 25 9.90 -2.55 -3.44
CA PHE A 25 9.03 -1.48 -2.98
C PHE A 25 8.31 -1.85 -1.68
N GLU A 26 7.89 -3.11 -1.54
CA GLU A 26 7.29 -3.64 -0.32
C GLU A 26 8.25 -3.53 0.88
N ASP A 27 9.50 -3.99 0.72
CA ASP A 27 10.55 -3.85 1.73
C ASP A 27 10.81 -2.38 2.08
N PHE A 28 10.86 -1.50 1.08
CA PHE A 28 10.99 -0.06 1.31
C PHE A 28 9.81 0.50 2.13
N PHE A 29 8.59 0.09 1.80
CA PHE A 29 7.38 0.51 2.50
C PHE A 29 7.37 0.00 3.95
N HIS A 30 7.75 -1.25 4.21
CA HIS A 30 7.86 -1.78 5.57
C HIS A 30 8.86 -0.98 6.41
N ASN A 31 10.05 -0.72 5.86
CA ASN A 31 11.07 0.08 6.55
C ASN A 31 10.57 1.50 6.87
N LEU A 32 9.89 2.13 5.91
CA LEU A 32 9.32 3.47 6.10
C LEU A 32 8.23 3.48 7.18
N MET A 33 7.31 2.53 7.12
CA MET A 33 6.18 2.46 8.05
C MET A 33 6.63 2.08 9.46
N ALA A 34 7.52 1.11 9.61
CA ALA A 34 8.10 0.72 10.90
C ALA A 34 8.91 1.86 11.54
N ALA A 35 9.62 2.67 10.75
CA ALA A 35 10.32 3.83 11.26
C ALA A 35 9.38 4.96 11.71
N ARG A 36 8.19 5.05 11.11
CA ARG A 36 7.23 6.14 11.38
C ARG A 36 6.21 5.82 12.47
N TYR A 37 5.78 4.56 12.55
CA TYR A 37 4.64 4.11 13.35
C TYR A 37 5.03 2.88 14.18
N THR A 38 4.93 3.00 15.49
CA THR A 38 5.27 1.91 16.43
C THR A 38 4.21 0.81 16.48
N ASP A 39 3.00 1.09 15.99
CA ASP A 39 1.87 0.15 15.93
C ASP A 39 1.73 -0.56 14.57
N TYR A 40 2.70 -0.34 13.67
CA TYR A 40 2.75 -0.98 12.37
C TYR A 40 3.36 -2.38 12.49
N VAL A 41 2.69 -3.34 11.87
CA VAL A 41 3.15 -4.73 11.76
C VAL A 41 3.34 -5.05 10.28
N ASP A 42 4.56 -5.39 9.88
CA ASP A 42 4.87 -5.94 8.55
C ASP A 42 4.34 -7.38 8.48
N VAL A 43 3.47 -7.65 7.50
CA VAL A 43 2.88 -8.96 7.26
C VAL A 43 3.69 -9.63 6.17
N ARG A 44 4.48 -10.62 6.55
CA ARG A 44 5.24 -11.42 5.58
C ARG A 44 4.43 -12.59 5.07
N THR A 45 4.62 -12.91 3.80
CA THR A 45 4.14 -14.19 3.26
C THR A 45 4.78 -15.35 4.02
N HIS A 46 3.97 -16.31 4.46
CA HIS A 46 4.48 -17.49 5.17
C HIS A 46 3.92 -18.79 4.57
N GLY A 47 4.78 -19.54 3.89
CA GLY A 47 4.45 -20.83 3.28
C GLY A 47 3.15 -20.78 2.49
N ASN A 48 2.24 -21.72 2.76
CA ASN A 48 0.96 -21.84 2.04
C ASN A 48 -0.11 -20.82 2.50
N ILE A 49 0.16 -20.03 3.54
CA ILE A 49 -0.81 -19.08 4.11
C ILE A 49 -0.77 -17.75 3.34
N GLY A 50 0.36 -17.43 2.71
CA GLY A 50 0.58 -16.15 2.03
C GLY A 50 0.53 -14.97 2.99
N ASP A 51 0.21 -13.78 2.47
CA ASP A 51 0.03 -12.51 3.18
C ASP A 51 -1.40 -12.32 3.70
N GLN A 52 -2.33 -13.22 3.34
CA GLN A 52 -3.77 -13.14 3.64
C GLN A 52 -4.45 -11.84 3.15
N GLY A 53 -3.97 -11.26 2.05
CA GLY A 53 -4.60 -10.11 1.37
C GLY A 53 -4.18 -8.74 1.91
N GLY A 54 -2.99 -8.63 2.49
CA GLY A 54 -2.41 -7.36 2.91
C GLY A 54 -1.01 -7.55 3.50
N ASP A 55 -0.11 -6.66 3.11
CA ASP A 55 1.32 -6.69 3.42
C ASP A 55 1.64 -5.95 4.72
N GLY A 56 0.71 -5.13 5.25
CA GLY A 56 0.94 -4.47 6.54
C GLY A 56 -0.35 -4.14 7.28
N LEU A 57 -0.27 -4.05 8.62
CA LEU A 57 -1.40 -3.73 9.48
C LEU A 57 -1.00 -2.68 10.52
N SER A 58 -1.77 -1.59 10.62
CA SER A 58 -1.68 -0.65 11.76
C SER A 58 -2.72 -1.04 12.80
N LEU A 59 -2.25 -1.34 14.02
CA LEU A 59 -3.10 -1.84 15.11
C LEU A 59 -4.00 -0.74 15.69
N HIS A 60 -3.52 0.49 15.79
CA HIS A 60 -4.30 1.58 16.39
C HIS A 60 -5.31 2.16 15.40
N ASN A 61 -4.89 2.38 14.16
CA ASN A 61 -5.74 3.00 13.15
C ASN A 61 -6.55 1.99 12.34
N ARG A 62 -6.37 0.68 12.59
CA ARG A 62 -7.10 -0.42 11.95
C ARG A 62 -7.02 -0.35 10.43
N ARG A 63 -5.83 -0.05 9.92
CA ARG A 63 -5.53 0.11 8.48
C ARG A 63 -4.80 -1.11 7.97
N LEU A 64 -5.36 -1.77 6.96
CA LEU A 64 -4.70 -2.84 6.22
C LEU A 64 -4.11 -2.26 4.94
N TYR A 65 -2.81 -2.42 4.76
CA TYR A 65 -2.07 -1.91 3.61
C TYR A 65 -1.84 -3.04 2.62
N ALA A 66 -2.20 -2.81 1.36
CA ALA A 66 -1.87 -3.68 0.25
C ALA A 66 -0.99 -2.90 -0.74
N VAL A 67 0.20 -3.43 -1.00
CA VAL A 67 1.31 -2.78 -1.69
C VAL A 67 1.39 -3.28 -3.13
N TYR A 68 1.42 -2.33 -4.07
CA TYR A 68 1.40 -2.60 -5.51
C TYR A 68 2.44 -1.74 -6.22
N ALA A 69 3.50 -2.37 -6.69
CA ALA A 69 4.51 -1.71 -7.53
C ALA A 69 4.93 -2.64 -8.68
N PRO A 70 4.04 -2.94 -9.64
CA PRO A 70 4.43 -3.78 -10.76
C PRO A 70 5.52 -3.08 -11.58
N GLN A 71 6.49 -3.84 -12.08
CA GLN A 71 7.52 -3.30 -12.98
C GLN A 71 6.92 -2.73 -14.27
N VAL A 72 5.89 -3.39 -14.79
CA VAL A 72 5.12 -2.94 -15.96
C VAL A 72 3.69 -2.67 -15.52
N PHE A 73 3.24 -1.44 -15.72
CA PHE A 73 1.87 -1.05 -15.38
C PHE A 73 0.87 -1.74 -16.30
N ASP A 74 -0.05 -2.51 -15.72
CA ASP A 74 -1.18 -3.14 -16.39
C ASP A 74 -2.41 -3.02 -15.49
N VAL A 75 -3.36 -2.18 -15.92
CA VAL A 75 -4.57 -1.89 -15.15
C VAL A 75 -5.42 -3.12 -14.88
N TYR A 76 -5.49 -4.09 -15.81
CA TYR A 76 -6.31 -5.28 -15.63
C TYR A 76 -5.70 -6.19 -14.57
N LYS A 77 -4.37 -6.35 -14.57
CA LYS A 77 -3.65 -7.09 -13.54
C LYS A 77 -3.79 -6.44 -12.17
N ILE A 78 -3.63 -5.12 -12.09
CA ILE A 78 -3.77 -4.41 -10.81
C ILE A 78 -5.21 -4.52 -10.30
N LYS A 79 -6.23 -4.34 -11.15
CA LYS A 79 -7.64 -4.50 -10.78
C LYS A 79 -7.94 -5.90 -10.26
N SER A 80 -7.43 -6.92 -10.94
CA SER A 80 -7.58 -8.32 -10.54
C SER A 80 -6.92 -8.58 -9.17
N LYS A 81 -5.68 -8.12 -8.99
CA LYS A 81 -4.95 -8.26 -7.72
C LYS A 81 -5.64 -7.51 -6.58
N PHE A 82 -6.04 -6.26 -6.80
CA PHE A 82 -6.82 -5.46 -5.84
C PHE A 82 -8.08 -6.19 -5.38
N SER A 83 -8.87 -6.71 -6.33
CA SER A 83 -10.12 -7.40 -6.02
C SER A 83 -9.88 -8.72 -5.27
N SER A 84 -8.84 -9.45 -5.64
CA SER A 84 -8.42 -10.70 -4.99
C SER A 84 -7.96 -10.46 -3.55
N ASP A 85 -7.08 -9.48 -3.35
CA ASP A 85 -6.50 -9.16 -2.05
C ASP A 85 -7.58 -8.59 -1.11
N LEU A 86 -8.46 -7.72 -1.60
CA LEU A 86 -9.62 -7.24 -0.83
C LEU A 86 -10.55 -8.38 -0.41
N LYS A 87 -10.86 -9.33 -1.32
CA LYS A 87 -11.70 -10.48 -1.00
C LYS A 87 -11.05 -11.36 0.09
N LYS A 88 -9.75 -11.61 -0.01
CA LYS A 88 -8.98 -12.37 0.99
C LYS A 88 -8.93 -11.65 2.33
N ALA A 89 -8.64 -10.34 2.33
CA ALA A 89 -8.62 -9.51 3.52
C ALA A 89 -9.94 -9.57 4.28
N LYS A 90 -11.07 -9.39 3.59
CA LYS A 90 -12.40 -9.49 4.21
C LYS A 90 -12.67 -10.88 4.79
N ALA A 91 -12.23 -11.94 4.11
CA ALA A 91 -12.47 -13.31 4.55
C ALA A 91 -11.56 -13.75 5.72
N LYS A 92 -10.31 -13.30 5.74
CA LYS A 92 -9.28 -13.79 6.68
C LYS A 92 -8.98 -12.83 7.83
N ARG A 93 -9.28 -11.54 7.66
CA ARG A 93 -8.97 -10.45 8.61
C ARG A 93 -10.20 -9.68 9.06
N ASN A 94 -11.38 -10.31 9.02
CA ASN A 94 -12.59 -9.69 9.50
C ASN A 94 -12.42 -9.21 10.96
N GLY A 95 -12.85 -7.98 11.25
CA GLY A 95 -12.72 -7.38 12.58
C GLY A 95 -11.31 -6.85 12.93
N GLN A 96 -10.29 -7.04 12.08
CA GLN A 96 -8.94 -6.53 12.33
C GLN A 96 -8.68 -5.15 11.73
N PHE A 97 -9.41 -4.77 10.68
CA PHE A 97 -9.28 -3.49 10.00
C PHE A 97 -10.66 -2.90 9.68
N ASP A 98 -10.71 -1.59 9.49
CA ASP A 98 -11.88 -0.87 8.96
C ASP A 98 -11.53 -0.02 7.73
N THR A 99 -10.24 0.06 7.39
CA THR A 99 -9.72 0.84 6.27
C THR A 99 -8.76 -0.01 5.44
N PHE A 100 -9.05 -0.19 4.15
CA PHE A 100 -8.18 -0.84 3.18
C PHE A 100 -7.39 0.21 2.39
N VAL A 101 -6.06 0.14 2.42
CA VAL A 101 -5.18 1.16 1.85
C VAL A 101 -4.45 0.59 0.64
N PHE A 102 -4.68 1.18 -0.52
CA PHE A 102 -3.94 0.88 -1.74
C PHE A 102 -2.63 1.69 -1.78
N VAL A 103 -1.48 1.01 -1.68
CA VAL A 103 -0.16 1.63 -1.70
C VAL A 103 0.50 1.40 -3.05
N HIS A 104 1.08 2.45 -3.66
CA HIS A 104 1.76 2.33 -4.95
C HIS A 104 2.94 3.30 -5.10
N ASN A 105 3.86 2.98 -6.01
CA ASN A 105 5.05 3.78 -6.27
C ASN A 105 4.97 4.66 -7.53
N ASP A 106 3.84 4.65 -8.26
CA ASP A 106 3.69 5.45 -9.49
C ASP A 106 4.10 6.92 -9.26
N TYR A 107 5.11 7.35 -10.01
CA TYR A 107 5.74 8.64 -9.87
C TYR A 107 4.82 9.80 -10.27
N ARG A 108 3.98 9.61 -11.29
CA ARG A 108 3.09 10.65 -11.84
C ARG A 108 1.90 10.89 -10.91
N GLY A 109 1.42 9.83 -10.26
CA GLY A 109 0.27 9.83 -9.37
C GLY A 109 -0.59 8.60 -9.60
N THR A 110 -1.80 8.58 -9.02
CA THR A 110 -2.70 7.43 -9.19
C THR A 110 -3.29 7.42 -10.59
N HIS A 111 -3.22 6.27 -11.26
CA HIS A 111 -3.85 6.06 -12.56
C HIS A 111 -5.38 6.30 -12.50
N PRO A 112 -6.03 6.95 -13.49
CA PRO A 112 -7.46 7.23 -13.47
C PRO A 112 -8.36 6.00 -13.21
N ASP A 113 -8.03 4.86 -13.83
CA ASP A 113 -8.78 3.62 -13.58
C ASP A 113 -8.64 3.12 -12.15
N MET A 114 -7.47 3.31 -11.52
CA MET A 114 -7.28 2.96 -10.11
C MET A 114 -8.09 3.87 -9.19
N ALA A 115 -8.17 5.17 -9.50
CA ALA A 115 -9.05 6.09 -8.78
C ALA A 115 -10.52 5.63 -8.87
N SER A 116 -10.95 5.21 -10.07
CA SER A 116 -12.30 4.67 -10.29
C SER A 116 -12.53 3.35 -9.52
N ILE A 117 -11.57 2.43 -9.52
CA ILE A 117 -11.64 1.16 -8.79
C ILE A 117 -11.78 1.40 -7.29
N ILE A 118 -10.98 2.30 -6.72
CA ILE A 118 -11.04 2.64 -5.30
C ILE A 118 -12.39 3.27 -4.95
N ALA A 119 -12.90 4.19 -5.78
CA ALA A 119 -14.19 4.83 -5.55
C ALA A 119 -15.35 3.82 -5.61
N ILE A 120 -15.35 2.91 -6.59
CA ILE A 120 -16.34 1.84 -6.71
C ILE A 120 -16.27 0.90 -5.51
N ALA A 121 -15.08 0.47 -5.11
CA ALA A 121 -14.89 -0.39 -3.95
C ALA A 121 -15.38 0.24 -2.64
N ALA A 122 -15.14 1.55 -2.45
CA ALA A 122 -15.63 2.29 -1.31
C ALA A 122 -17.16 2.33 -1.22
N ARG A 123 -17.84 2.47 -2.36
CA ARG A 123 -19.30 2.40 -2.42
C ARG A 123 -19.81 0.97 -2.16
N ASP A 124 -19.24 -0.02 -2.84
CA ASP A 124 -19.77 -1.39 -2.88
C ASP A 124 -19.45 -2.21 -1.62
N HIS A 125 -18.58 -1.70 -0.74
CA HIS A 125 -18.14 -2.40 0.47
C HIS A 125 -18.32 -1.61 1.76
N ALA A 126 -19.15 -0.57 1.76
CA ALA A 126 -19.55 0.12 2.98
C ALA A 126 -20.02 -0.89 4.06
N PRO A 127 -19.63 -0.72 5.35
CA PRO A 127 -18.97 0.45 5.92
C PRO A 127 -17.43 0.45 5.82
N LEU A 128 -16.81 -0.49 5.09
CA LEU A 128 -15.35 -0.52 4.93
C LEU A 128 -14.86 0.73 4.20
N LYS A 129 -13.87 1.40 4.77
CA LYS A 129 -13.24 2.60 4.20
C LYS A 129 -12.11 2.20 3.26
N PHE A 130 -11.84 3.06 2.28
CA PHE A 130 -10.73 2.90 1.36
C PHE A 130 -9.88 4.15 1.33
N ASP A 131 -8.57 3.98 1.30
CA ASP A 131 -7.60 5.07 1.16
C ASP A 131 -6.53 4.69 0.14
N HIS A 132 -5.73 5.66 -0.27
CA HIS A 132 -4.59 5.44 -1.16
C HIS A 132 -3.34 6.11 -0.61
N MET A 133 -2.18 5.52 -0.91
CA MET A 133 -0.86 6.07 -0.61
C MET A 133 0.05 5.93 -1.83
N GLY A 134 0.17 7.03 -2.59
CA GLY A 134 1.20 7.19 -3.62
C GLY A 134 2.37 8.03 -3.13
N ARG A 135 3.30 8.36 -4.03
CA ARG A 135 4.49 9.21 -3.80
C ARG A 135 4.29 10.36 -2.80
N ARG A 136 3.21 11.13 -2.96
CA ARG A 136 2.94 12.34 -2.15
C ARG A 136 2.60 12.05 -0.68
N ARG A 137 2.14 10.84 -0.35
CA ARG A 137 1.78 10.41 1.01
C ARG A 137 2.86 9.55 1.66
N LEU A 138 3.85 9.12 0.87
CA LEU A 138 5.02 8.36 1.33
C LEU A 138 6.20 9.26 1.73
N TRP A 139 6.18 10.53 1.33
CA TRP A 139 7.15 11.56 1.73
C TRP A 139 6.54 12.49 2.79
#